data_AF-A0A0R1PVR0-F1
#
_entry.id   AF-A0A0R1PVR0-F1
#
_cell.length_a   1.000
_cell.length_b   1.000
_cell.length_c   1.000
_cell.angle_alpha   90.00
_cell.angle_beta   90.00
_cell.angle_gamma   90.00
#
_symmetry.space_group_name_H-M   'P 1'
#
loop_
_entity.id
_entity.type
_entity.pdbx_description
1 polymer ?
#
loop_
_entity_poly.entity_id
_entity_poly.type
_entity_poly.pdbx_seq_one_letter_code
_entity_poly.pdbx_strand_id
1 'polypeptide(L)'
;MNAVLMKSLRGFQIRALTAGAQRLVFMLPNDRFRTYDVVILGVTNFARAGKYENLGWPPQTLFAAYNSVFTKSSGALGYAKPVAMRGHLMRVHLVKSPQDREFAMRNRQQLVASMLKLFKRWLASTDHPQTDDWPKVIRTLTHALQAYGNHKLTLDALLQQFQKQFTQTGQHRNHCAKTFTQQAKEIALRFDQKLDARLPITYLLVDVQNVTHFLYRDERDILFNTDAEDTAHRKAGDFNRFMFDRVELQKAEFARRGMPFYDPTWLADQRARHQPVWELSQLDAYHLGG
;
A
#
# COMPACT_ATOMS: atom_id res chain seq x y z
N MET A 1 14.37 12.46 6.98
CA MET A 1 14.78 11.38 6.05
C MET A 1 13.61 11.07 5.13
N ASN A 2 13.71 11.47 3.86
CA ASN A 2 12.70 11.17 2.86
C ASN A 2 12.76 9.67 2.57
N ALA A 3 11.68 8.95 2.90
CA ALA A 3 11.51 7.59 2.44
C ALA A 3 11.51 7.63 0.91
N VAL A 4 12.39 6.85 0.27
CA VAL A 4 12.29 6.57 -1.16
C VAL A 4 11.04 5.72 -1.33
N LEU A 5 9.89 6.39 -1.42
CA LEU A 5 8.67 5.82 -1.95
C LEU A 5 9.03 5.27 -3.33
N MET A 6 8.75 3.98 -3.57
CA MET A 6 8.75 3.43 -4.92
C MET A 6 7.71 4.19 -5.74
N LYS A 7 8.08 5.35 -6.26
CA LYS A 7 7.28 6.10 -7.23
C LYS A 7 7.29 5.26 -8.50
N SER A 8 6.11 4.77 -8.91
CA SER A 8 5.94 4.51 -10.33
C SER A 8 6.22 5.82 -11.06
N LEU A 9 7.24 5.82 -11.93
CA LEU A 9 7.58 6.96 -12.79
C LEU A 9 6.51 7.20 -13.87
N ARG A 10 5.52 6.31 -14.00
CA ARG A 10 4.45 6.37 -15.00
C ARG A 10 3.12 6.60 -14.30
N GLY A 11 2.42 7.65 -14.73
CA GLY A 11 1.07 7.95 -14.26
C GLY A 11 0.08 6.89 -14.73
N PHE A 12 -0.86 6.53 -13.87
CA PHE A 12 -1.94 5.59 -14.16
C PHE A 12 -3.29 6.25 -13.88
N GLN A 13 -4.31 5.79 -14.60
CA GLN A 13 -5.71 6.12 -14.36
C GLN A 13 -6.42 4.87 -13.86
N ILE A 14 -7.18 5.03 -12.79
CA ILE A 14 -7.89 3.95 -12.12
C ILE A 14 -9.38 4.21 -12.32
N ARG A 15 -10.10 3.24 -12.89
CA ARG A 15 -11.57 3.23 -12.87
C ARG A 15 -12.00 2.43 -11.65
N ALA A 16 -12.63 3.09 -10.70
CA ALA A 16 -13.00 2.51 -9.41
C ALA A 16 -14.46 2.79 -9.09
N LEU A 17 -15.06 1.89 -8.32
CA LEU A 17 -16.36 2.07 -7.68
C LEU A 17 -16.16 2.09 -6.17
N THR A 18 -16.89 2.97 -5.49
CA THR A 18 -16.87 3.03 -4.03
C THR A 18 -17.57 1.81 -3.45
N ALA A 19 -16.87 1.07 -2.61
CA ALA A 19 -17.33 -0.18 -2.01
C ALA A 19 -17.64 -0.09 -0.51
N GLY A 20 -17.23 1.00 0.12
CA GLY A 20 -17.34 1.18 1.56
C GLY A 20 -16.39 2.24 2.07
N ALA A 21 -16.48 2.53 3.36
CA ALA A 21 -15.58 3.39 4.08
C ALA A 21 -15.31 2.79 5.46
N GLN A 22 -14.02 2.71 5.85
CA GLN A 22 -13.65 2.11 7.12
C GLN A 22 -12.36 2.71 7.67
N ARG A 23 -12.25 2.77 9.00
CA ARG A 23 -10.99 3.06 9.67
C ARG A 23 -10.17 1.79 9.78
N LEU A 24 -9.02 1.76 9.09
CA LEU A 24 -8.15 0.58 9.00
C LEU A 24 -6.71 0.89 9.44
N VAL A 25 -6.01 -0.14 9.92
CA VAL A 25 -4.59 -0.06 10.30
C VAL A 25 -3.76 -0.73 9.23
N PHE A 26 -2.73 -0.05 8.75
CA PHE A 26 -1.81 -0.54 7.73
C PHE A 26 -0.38 -0.55 8.25
N MET A 27 0.38 -1.57 7.88
CA MET A 27 1.83 -1.55 7.94
C MET A 27 2.37 -1.07 6.59
N LEU A 28 3.05 0.08 6.63
CA LEU A 28 3.65 0.71 5.46
C LEU A 28 4.97 0.02 5.07
N PRO A 29 5.51 0.24 3.85
CA PRO A 29 6.79 -0.33 3.42
C PRO A 29 8.01 0.02 4.29
N ASN A 30 7.89 1.03 5.14
CA ASN A 30 8.92 1.44 6.09
C ASN A 30 8.72 0.85 7.49
N ASP A 31 7.93 -0.24 7.59
CA ASP A 31 7.57 -0.95 8.82
C ASP A 31 6.77 -0.14 9.84
N ARG A 32 6.29 1.06 9.48
CA ARG A 32 5.47 1.88 10.38
C ARG A 32 4.01 1.49 10.27
N PHE A 33 3.38 1.35 11.42
CA PHE A 33 1.93 1.20 11.52
C PHE A 33 1.27 2.58 11.47
N ARG A 34 0.23 2.71 10.65
CA ARG A 34 -0.61 3.90 10.61
C ARG A 34 -2.07 3.54 10.47
N THR A 35 -2.90 4.29 11.17
CA THR A 35 -4.36 4.23 11.03
C THR A 35 -4.78 5.25 10.01
N TYR A 36 -5.64 4.84 9.08
CA TYR A 36 -6.23 5.70 8.07
C TYR A 36 -7.74 5.49 8.07
N ASP A 37 -8.48 6.59 7.98
CA ASP A 37 -9.84 6.55 7.45
C ASP A 37 -9.70 6.35 5.94
N VAL A 38 -10.28 5.28 5.39
CA VAL A 38 -10.13 4.94 3.98
C VAL A 38 -11.47 4.77 3.29
N VAL A 39 -11.51 5.16 2.02
CA VAL A 39 -12.55 4.73 1.08
C VAL A 39 -12.08 3.43 0.43
N ILE A 40 -12.89 2.39 0.54
CA ILE A 40 -12.66 1.09 -0.08
C ILE A 40 -13.12 1.21 -1.53
N LEU A 41 -12.24 0.86 -2.46
CA LEU A 41 -12.48 0.98 -3.89
C LEU A 41 -12.39 -0.38 -4.56
N GLY A 42 -13.47 -0.79 -5.23
CA GLY A 42 -13.47 -1.89 -6.18
C GLY A 42 -12.94 -1.38 -7.51
N VAL A 43 -11.67 -1.69 -7.82
CA VAL A 43 -11.05 -1.26 -9.07
C VAL A 43 -11.31 -2.26 -10.16
N THR A 44 -11.87 -1.78 -11.27
CA THR A 44 -12.30 -2.59 -12.40
C THR A 44 -11.33 -2.54 -13.56
N ASN A 45 -10.60 -1.44 -13.71
CA ASN A 45 -9.64 -1.25 -14.79
C ASN A 45 -8.51 -0.30 -14.39
N PHE A 46 -7.30 -0.63 -14.83
CA PHE A 46 -6.10 0.19 -14.72
C PHE A 46 -5.65 0.58 -16.12
N ALA A 47 -5.59 1.87 -16.41
CA ALA A 47 -5.11 2.40 -17.68
C ALA A 47 -3.85 3.24 -17.48
N ARG A 48 -3.01 3.37 -18.51
CA ARG A 48 -1.92 4.35 -18.49
C ARG A 48 -2.49 5.77 -18.62
N ALA A 49 -2.06 6.70 -17.77
CA ALA A 49 -2.52 8.09 -17.89
C ALA A 49 -2.16 8.67 -19.27
N GLY A 50 -3.15 9.23 -19.96
CA GLY A 50 -2.97 9.84 -21.30
C GLY A 50 -2.85 8.85 -22.46
N LYS A 51 -3.00 7.54 -22.23
CA LYS A 51 -3.13 6.52 -23.28
C LYS A 51 -4.31 5.61 -22.96
N TYR A 52 -5.14 5.28 -23.95
CA TYR A 52 -6.21 4.28 -23.81
C TYR A 52 -5.65 2.83 -23.78
N GLU A 53 -4.53 2.63 -23.07
CA GLU A 53 -3.86 1.34 -22.91
C GLU A 53 -4.27 0.77 -21.55
N ASN A 54 -5.12 -0.27 -21.59
CA ASN A 54 -5.42 -1.09 -20.42
C ASN A 54 -4.12 -1.85 -20.03
N LEU A 55 -3.77 -1.81 -18.75
CA LEU A 55 -2.56 -2.46 -18.23
C LEU A 55 -2.74 -3.97 -18.02
N GLY A 56 -3.96 -4.50 -18.23
CA GLY A 56 -4.29 -5.92 -18.04
C GLY A 56 -4.20 -6.38 -16.58
N TRP A 57 -4.21 -5.44 -15.63
CA TRP A 57 -4.20 -5.78 -14.22
C TRP A 57 -5.56 -6.38 -13.84
N PRO A 58 -5.57 -7.48 -13.07
CA PRO A 58 -6.83 -8.05 -12.61
C PRO A 58 -7.52 -7.04 -11.71
N PRO A 59 -8.86 -7.06 -11.65
CA PRO A 59 -9.56 -6.12 -10.81
C PRO A 59 -9.29 -6.42 -9.33
N GLN A 60 -9.17 -5.38 -8.51
CA GLN A 60 -8.60 -5.48 -7.17
C GLN A 60 -9.25 -4.48 -6.21
N THR A 61 -9.19 -4.79 -4.92
CA THR A 61 -9.54 -3.81 -3.87
C THR A 61 -8.36 -2.87 -3.62
N LEU A 62 -8.59 -1.57 -3.76
CA LEU A 62 -7.67 -0.52 -3.32
C LEU A 62 -8.28 0.24 -2.14
N PHE A 63 -7.43 0.75 -1.26
CA PHE A 63 -7.83 1.63 -0.17
C PHE A 63 -7.33 3.04 -0.47
N ALA A 64 -8.21 4.03 -0.52
CA ALA A 64 -7.81 5.43 -0.69
C ALA A 64 -7.88 6.17 0.65
N ALA A 65 -6.77 6.77 1.07
CA ALA A 65 -6.72 7.56 2.29
C ALA A 65 -7.68 8.76 2.19
N TYR A 66 -8.68 8.77 3.05
CA TYR A 66 -9.70 9.81 3.07
C TYR A 66 -9.11 11.13 3.56
N ASN A 67 -9.43 12.22 2.87
CA ASN A 67 -8.97 13.57 3.19
C ASN A 67 -9.99 14.62 2.71
N SER A 68 -9.70 15.90 2.94
CA SER A 68 -10.60 17.01 2.56
C SER A 68 -10.78 17.21 1.05
N VAL A 69 -10.06 16.49 0.18
CA VAL A 69 -10.26 16.57 -1.27
C VAL A 69 -11.55 15.84 -1.69
N PHE A 70 -11.96 14.82 -0.95
CA PHE A 70 -13.20 14.08 -1.20
C PHE A 70 -14.46 14.95 -1.05
N THR A 71 -14.36 16.06 -0.32
CA THR A 71 -15.46 16.98 -0.01
C THR A 71 -15.45 18.26 -0.85
N LYS A 72 -14.43 18.48 -1.67
CA LYS A 72 -14.28 19.67 -2.52
C LYS A 72 -14.91 19.54 -3.90
N SER A 73 -15.11 18.33 -4.40
CA SER A 73 -15.74 18.11 -5.70
C SER A 73 -17.27 18.19 -5.62
N SER A 74 -17.88 18.73 -6.66
CA SER A 74 -19.33 18.63 -6.87
C SER A 74 -19.67 17.17 -7.14
N GLY A 75 -20.52 16.59 -6.30
CA GLY A 75 -20.90 15.19 -6.35
C GLY A 75 -20.72 14.53 -4.99
N ALA A 76 -21.79 13.91 -4.49
CA ALA A 76 -21.73 13.15 -3.24
C ALA A 76 -20.88 11.89 -3.41
N LEU A 77 -19.82 11.72 -2.60
CA LEU A 77 -19.23 10.41 -2.34
C LEU A 77 -20.36 9.52 -1.78
N GLY A 78 -20.61 8.40 -2.45
CA GLY A 78 -21.63 7.46 -2.06
C GLY A 78 -21.20 6.04 -2.34
N TYR A 79 -21.83 5.10 -1.64
CA TYR A 79 -21.68 3.68 -1.98
C TYR A 79 -21.96 3.52 -3.48
N ALA A 80 -21.29 2.56 -4.09
CA ALA A 80 -21.49 2.18 -5.47
C ALA A 80 -21.01 3.18 -6.54
N LYS A 81 -20.65 4.43 -6.17
CA LYS A 81 -20.43 5.49 -7.17
C LYS A 81 -19.09 5.37 -7.88
N PRO A 82 -19.05 5.57 -9.21
CA PRO A 82 -17.78 5.65 -9.92
C PRO A 82 -17.00 6.87 -9.46
N VAL A 83 -15.71 6.67 -9.26
CA VAL A 83 -14.80 7.72 -8.78
C VAL A 83 -13.48 7.66 -9.52
N ALA A 84 -12.94 8.82 -9.85
CA ALA A 84 -11.58 9.00 -10.34
C ALA A 84 -10.80 9.85 -9.36
N MET A 85 -9.53 9.50 -9.13
CA MET A 85 -8.65 10.23 -8.22
C MET A 85 -7.17 10.02 -8.59
N ARG A 86 -6.31 10.89 -8.07
CA ARG A 86 -4.85 10.79 -8.18
C ARG A 86 -4.23 10.63 -6.80
N GLY A 87 -3.05 10.02 -6.73
CA GLY A 87 -2.31 9.88 -5.49
C GLY A 87 -1.07 9.00 -5.65
N HIS A 88 -0.44 8.65 -4.54
CA HIS A 88 0.68 7.73 -4.48
C HIS A 88 0.20 6.34 -4.08
N LEU A 89 0.25 5.40 -5.02
CA LEU A 89 -0.09 4.00 -4.76
C LEU A 89 1.09 3.28 -4.12
N MET A 90 0.84 2.59 -3.00
CA MET A 90 1.83 1.78 -2.32
C MET A 90 1.27 0.42 -1.94
N ARG A 91 2.09 -0.62 -2.08
CA ARG A 91 1.81 -1.94 -1.50
C ARG A 91 1.98 -1.85 0.01
N VAL A 92 1.00 -2.34 0.75
CA VAL A 92 0.97 -2.33 2.23
C VAL A 92 0.42 -3.64 2.76
N HIS A 93 0.59 -3.89 4.04
CA HIS A 93 -0.09 -4.98 4.73
C HIS A 93 -1.24 -4.45 5.58
N LEU A 94 -2.39 -5.09 5.48
CA LEU A 94 -3.54 -4.80 6.33
C LEU A 94 -3.38 -5.48 7.68
N VAL A 95 -3.51 -4.72 8.76
CA VAL A 95 -3.44 -5.21 10.14
C VAL A 95 -4.86 -5.32 10.67
N LYS A 96 -5.36 -6.55 10.79
CA LYS A 96 -6.75 -6.82 11.19
C LYS A 96 -6.92 -6.90 12.71
N SER A 97 -5.85 -7.18 13.44
CA SER A 97 -5.90 -7.42 14.89
C SER A 97 -4.65 -6.92 15.62
N PRO A 98 -4.70 -6.75 16.95
CA PRO A 98 -3.51 -6.49 17.76
C PRO A 98 -2.44 -7.59 17.62
N GLN A 99 -2.85 -8.84 17.45
CA GLN A 99 -1.96 -9.99 17.29
C GLN A 99 -1.15 -9.91 15.99
N ASP A 100 -1.74 -9.39 14.92
CA ASP A 100 -1.04 -9.14 13.65
C ASP A 100 0.05 -8.09 13.80
N ARG A 101 -0.24 -7.02 14.54
CA ARG A 101 0.74 -5.98 14.86
C ARG A 101 1.89 -6.54 15.68
N GLU A 102 1.60 -7.29 16.73
CA GLU A 102 2.62 -7.95 17.56
C GLU A 102 3.47 -8.95 16.77
N PHE A 103 2.84 -9.73 15.90
CA PHE A 103 3.54 -10.65 15.01
C PHE A 103 4.51 -9.89 14.10
N ALA A 104 4.04 -8.84 13.45
CA ALA A 104 4.87 -8.03 12.55
C ALA A 104 6.05 -7.39 13.29
N MET A 105 5.81 -6.84 14.48
CA MET A 105 6.86 -6.28 15.33
C MET A 105 7.89 -7.34 15.73
N ARG A 106 7.45 -8.52 16.17
CA ARG A 106 8.34 -9.65 16.51
C ARG A 106 9.15 -10.13 15.31
N ASN A 107 8.50 -10.30 14.16
CA ASN A 107 9.16 -10.70 12.92
C ASN A 107 10.25 -9.67 12.53
N ARG A 108 9.96 -8.38 12.68
CA ARG A 108 10.93 -7.31 12.41
C ARG A 108 12.10 -7.31 13.39
N GLN A 109 11.84 -7.48 14.69
CA GLN A 109 12.89 -7.58 15.71
C GLN A 109 13.79 -8.79 15.46
N GLN A 110 13.22 -9.93 15.10
CA GLN A 110 13.98 -11.13 14.74
C GLN A 110 14.83 -10.92 13.48
N LEU A 111 14.30 -10.23 12.46
CA LEU A 111 15.07 -9.85 11.28
C LEU A 111 16.25 -8.96 11.66
N VAL A 112 16.03 -7.90 12.45
CA VAL A 112 17.10 -7.00 12.91
C VAL A 112 18.15 -7.78 13.70
N ALA A 113 17.76 -8.60 14.66
CA ALA A 113 18.68 -9.43 15.44
C ALA A 113 19.49 -10.41 14.55
N SER A 114 18.83 -11.04 13.58
CA SER A 114 19.48 -11.97 12.63
C SER A 114 20.50 -11.25 11.75
N MET A 115 20.15 -10.06 11.26
CA MET A 115 21.08 -9.22 10.50
C MET A 115 22.26 -8.79 11.37
N LEU A 116 22.03 -8.25 12.57
CA LEU A 116 23.11 -7.86 13.47
C LEU A 116 24.06 -9.03 13.76
N LYS A 117 23.54 -10.24 13.99
CA LYS A 117 24.36 -11.44 14.20
C LYS A 117 25.16 -11.80 12.95
N LEU A 118 24.52 -11.83 11.78
CA LEU A 118 25.15 -12.14 10.50
C LEU A 118 26.31 -11.20 10.20
N PHE A 119 26.06 -9.88 10.28
CA PHE A 119 27.05 -8.87 9.96
C PHE A 119 28.18 -8.80 10.99
N LYS A 120 27.90 -8.94 12.30
CA LYS A 120 28.95 -9.00 13.33
C LYS A 120 29.86 -10.21 13.13
N ARG A 121 29.28 -11.39 12.81
CA ARG A 121 30.05 -12.60 12.52
C ARG A 121 30.93 -12.40 11.29
N TRP A 122 30.39 -11.78 10.25
CA TRP A 122 31.13 -11.48 9.04
C TRP A 122 32.28 -10.50 9.33
N LEU A 123 32.07 -9.40 10.05
CA LEU A 123 33.14 -8.45 10.40
C LEU A 123 34.25 -9.08 11.26
N ALA A 124 33.93 -10.09 12.06
CA ALA A 124 34.89 -10.78 12.93
C ALA A 124 35.67 -11.91 12.23
N SER A 125 35.38 -12.23 10.96
CA SER A 125 36.12 -13.27 10.22
C SER A 125 37.55 -12.83 9.90
N THR A 126 38.47 -13.79 9.77
CA THR A 126 39.89 -13.54 9.52
C THR A 126 40.21 -13.09 8.09
N ASP A 127 39.33 -13.32 7.12
CA ASP A 127 39.62 -13.22 5.68
C ASP A 127 39.55 -11.79 5.11
N HIS A 128 39.62 -10.78 5.97
CA HIS A 128 39.50 -9.38 5.58
C HIS A 128 40.85 -8.74 5.20
N PRO A 129 40.85 -7.65 4.41
CA PRO A 129 42.05 -6.86 4.18
C PRO A 129 42.65 -6.35 5.49
N GLN A 130 43.86 -6.81 5.85
CA GLN A 130 44.64 -6.26 6.96
C GLN A 130 45.42 -5.02 6.49
N THR A 131 44.73 -4.04 5.91
CA THR A 131 45.33 -2.75 5.50
C THR A 131 45.34 -1.76 6.66
N ASP A 132 46.20 -0.73 6.60
CA ASP A 132 46.30 0.28 7.67
C ASP A 132 44.98 1.01 7.95
N ASP A 133 44.12 1.16 6.94
CA ASP A 133 42.80 1.76 7.06
C ASP A 133 41.71 0.79 7.55
N TRP A 134 42.00 -0.51 7.66
CA TRP A 134 41.03 -1.52 8.08
C TRP A 134 40.37 -1.22 9.43
N PRO A 135 41.08 -0.76 10.48
CA PRO A 135 40.44 -0.37 11.74
C PRO A 135 39.46 0.79 11.59
N LYS A 136 39.64 1.69 10.61
CA LYS A 136 38.68 2.78 10.31
C LYS A 136 37.45 2.25 9.59
N VAL A 137 37.63 1.32 8.65
CA VAL A 137 36.54 0.64 7.94
C VAL A 137 35.67 -0.14 8.92
N ILE A 138 36.27 -0.94 9.81
CA ILE A 138 35.55 -1.68 10.86
C ILE A 138 34.74 -0.74 11.76
N ARG A 139 35.33 0.38 12.21
CA ARG A 139 34.61 1.38 13.02
C ARG A 139 33.40 1.95 12.29
N THR A 140 33.56 2.30 11.01
CA THR A 140 32.49 2.83 10.17
C THR A 140 31.35 1.83 9.99
N LEU A 141 31.67 0.59 9.65
CA LEU A 141 30.67 -0.48 9.47
C LEU A 141 29.99 -0.86 10.79
N THR A 142 30.71 -0.80 11.91
CA THR A 142 30.14 -1.02 13.25
C THR A 142 29.14 0.09 13.61
N HIS A 143 29.45 1.35 13.33
CA HIS A 143 28.50 2.45 13.51
C HIS A 143 27.26 2.31 12.62
N ALA A 144 27.43 1.87 11.37
CA ALA A 144 26.31 1.58 10.48
C ALA A 144 25.40 0.47 11.04
N LEU A 145 25.99 -0.60 11.59
CA LEU A 145 25.25 -1.68 12.24
C LEU A 145 24.50 -1.20 13.49
N GLN A 146 25.12 -0.36 14.31
CA GLN A 146 24.45 0.25 15.46
C GLN A 146 23.28 1.14 15.01
N ALA A 147 23.47 1.94 13.96
CA ALA A 147 22.40 2.77 13.40
C ALA A 147 21.24 1.92 12.85
N TYR A 148 21.54 0.81 12.18
CA TYR A 148 20.54 -0.16 11.73
C TYR A 148 19.79 -0.82 12.89
N GLY A 149 20.52 -1.30 13.90
CA GLY A 149 19.93 -1.89 15.12
C GLY A 149 19.03 -0.91 15.88
N ASN A 150 19.35 0.38 15.83
CA ASN A 150 18.56 1.46 16.43
C ASN A 150 17.48 2.02 15.49
N HIS A 151 17.17 1.35 14.37
CA HIS A 151 16.17 1.77 13.39
C HIS A 151 16.41 3.15 12.73
N LYS A 152 17.65 3.64 12.75
CA LYS A 152 18.07 4.90 12.11
C LYS A 152 18.60 4.70 10.68
N LEU A 153 18.85 3.45 10.29
CA LEU A 153 19.34 3.06 8.96
C LEU A 153 18.46 1.94 8.40
N THR A 154 18.14 1.99 7.11
CA THR A 154 17.41 0.90 6.43
C THR A 154 18.36 -0.25 6.09
N LEU A 155 17.81 -1.44 5.83
CA LEU A 155 18.62 -2.59 5.41
C LEU A 155 19.32 -2.32 4.07
N ASP A 156 18.63 -1.73 3.10
CA ASP A 156 19.24 -1.38 1.81
C ASP A 156 20.41 -0.40 1.96
N ALA A 157 20.25 0.62 2.81
CA ALA A 157 21.33 1.57 3.08
C ALA A 157 22.51 0.91 3.79
N LEU A 158 22.25 -0.02 4.73
CA LEU A 158 23.29 -0.83 5.35
C LEU A 158 24.04 -1.67 4.31
N LEU A 159 23.32 -2.39 3.44
CA LEU A 159 23.91 -3.24 2.39
C LEU A 159 24.76 -2.42 1.41
N GLN A 160 24.28 -1.25 0.99
CA GLN A 160 25.03 -0.34 0.11
C GLN A 160 26.32 0.16 0.78
N GLN A 161 26.26 0.53 2.06
CA GLN A 161 27.45 0.95 2.80
C GLN A 161 28.47 -0.18 2.91
N PHE A 162 28.03 -1.41 3.18
CA PHE A 162 28.90 -2.58 3.18
C PHE A 162 29.53 -2.80 1.80
N GLN A 163 28.75 -2.89 0.72
CA GLN A 163 29.29 -3.08 -0.64
C GLN A 163 30.31 -2.00 -1.03
N LYS A 164 30.02 -0.73 -0.72
CA LYS A 164 30.88 0.40 -1.07
C LYS A 164 32.30 0.26 -0.51
N GLN A 165 32.44 -0.23 0.73
CA GLN A 165 33.76 -0.40 1.36
C GLN A 165 34.63 -1.46 0.67
N PHE A 166 34.04 -2.41 -0.05
CA PHE A 166 34.77 -3.51 -0.70
C PHE A 166 34.84 -3.38 -2.24
N THR A 167 34.25 -2.32 -2.81
CA THR A 167 34.21 -2.13 -4.27
C THR A 167 35.62 -1.87 -4.84
N GLN A 168 36.52 -1.29 -4.04
CA GLN A 168 37.88 -0.90 -4.45
C GLN A 168 38.96 -1.91 -4.01
N THR A 169 38.62 -2.95 -3.25
CA THR A 169 39.60 -3.89 -2.64
C THR A 169 39.96 -5.11 -3.51
N GLY A 170 39.73 -5.05 -4.83
CA GLY A 170 40.01 -6.14 -5.78
C GLY A 170 38.80 -7.03 -6.10
N GLN A 171 38.85 -7.73 -7.25
CA GLN A 171 37.72 -8.49 -7.80
C GLN A 171 37.18 -9.58 -6.86
N HIS A 172 38.07 -10.37 -6.26
CA HIS A 172 37.69 -11.46 -5.35
C HIS A 172 36.91 -10.94 -4.13
N ARG A 173 37.38 -9.86 -3.50
CA ARG A 173 36.74 -9.29 -2.30
C ARG A 173 35.43 -8.58 -2.62
N ASN A 174 35.35 -7.90 -3.77
CA ASN A 174 34.09 -7.36 -4.26
C ASN A 174 33.07 -8.49 -4.51
N HIS A 175 33.50 -9.63 -5.05
CA HIS A 175 32.64 -10.81 -5.19
C HIS A 175 32.18 -11.35 -3.83
N CYS A 176 33.06 -11.53 -2.85
CA CYS A 176 32.69 -11.96 -1.50
C CYS A 176 31.68 -11.02 -0.84
N ALA A 177 31.88 -9.70 -0.95
CA ALA A 177 30.95 -8.71 -0.42
C ALA A 177 29.58 -8.76 -1.12
N LYS A 178 29.54 -8.93 -2.44
CA LYS A 178 28.30 -9.13 -3.20
C LYS A 178 27.56 -10.40 -2.76
N THR A 179 28.26 -11.53 -2.67
CA THR A 179 27.68 -12.80 -2.21
C THR A 179 27.13 -12.68 -0.79
N PHE A 180 27.87 -12.04 0.12
CA PHE A 180 27.39 -11.76 1.47
C PHE A 180 26.11 -10.90 1.48
N THR A 181 26.08 -9.81 0.71
CA THR A 181 24.88 -8.98 0.62
C THR A 181 23.69 -9.70 0.00
N GLN A 182 23.94 -10.64 -0.92
CA GLN A 182 22.90 -11.48 -1.50
C GLN A 182 22.30 -12.42 -0.44
N GLN A 183 23.15 -13.06 0.37
CA GLN A 183 22.69 -13.89 1.51
C GLN A 183 21.85 -13.07 2.51
N ALA A 184 22.27 -11.83 2.81
CA ALA A 184 21.51 -10.94 3.69
C ALA A 184 20.12 -10.62 3.12
N LYS A 185 20.02 -10.37 1.80
CA LYS A 185 18.74 -10.17 1.10
C LYS A 185 17.87 -11.42 1.12
N GLU A 186 18.45 -12.61 0.94
CA GLU A 186 17.70 -13.87 1.00
C GLU A 186 17.13 -14.12 2.40
N ILE A 187 17.87 -13.81 3.45
CA ILE A 187 17.34 -13.88 4.81
C ILE A 187 16.20 -12.89 4.98
N ALA A 188 16.37 -11.62 4.58
CA ALA A 188 15.31 -10.63 4.64
C ALA A 188 14.04 -11.07 3.89
N LEU A 189 14.21 -11.62 2.69
CA LEU A 189 13.11 -12.17 1.88
C LEU A 189 12.32 -13.27 2.62
N ARG A 190 12.99 -14.14 3.38
CA ARG A 190 12.29 -15.17 4.19
C ARG A 190 11.43 -14.53 5.30
N PHE A 191 11.87 -13.42 5.87
CA PHE A 191 11.08 -12.67 6.85
C PHE A 191 9.90 -11.93 6.20
N ASP A 192 10.09 -11.40 4.99
CA ASP A 192 9.02 -10.77 4.21
C ASP A 192 7.97 -11.81 3.79
N GLN A 193 8.39 -13.00 3.35
CA GLN A 193 7.48 -14.11 3.03
C GLN A 193 6.66 -14.56 4.24
N LYS A 194 7.25 -14.56 5.45
CA LYS A 194 6.50 -14.84 6.69
C LYS A 194 5.46 -13.76 6.99
N LEU A 195 5.75 -12.49 6.71
CA LEU A 195 4.77 -11.41 6.80
C LEU A 195 3.66 -11.61 5.79
N ASP A 196 4.01 -11.82 4.51
CA ASP A 196 3.09 -12.01 3.39
C ASP A 196 2.16 -13.22 3.60
N ALA A 197 2.64 -14.27 4.27
CA ALA A 197 1.84 -15.47 4.56
C ALA A 197 0.75 -15.24 5.62
N ARG A 198 0.92 -14.24 6.50
CA ARG A 198 -0.03 -13.97 7.60
C ARG A 198 -0.85 -12.71 7.37
N LEU A 199 -0.21 -11.64 6.90
CA LEU A 199 -0.85 -10.34 6.74
C LEU A 199 -1.34 -10.19 5.29
N PRO A 200 -2.62 -9.87 5.08
CA PRO A 200 -3.13 -9.59 3.74
C PRO A 200 -2.38 -8.43 3.08
N ILE A 201 -1.84 -8.70 1.90
CA ILE A 201 -1.24 -7.66 1.06
C ILE A 201 -2.37 -6.91 0.37
N THR A 202 -2.29 -5.59 0.39
CA THR A 202 -3.19 -4.72 -0.35
C THR A 202 -2.46 -3.48 -0.84
N TYR A 203 -3.20 -2.55 -1.44
CA TYR A 203 -2.69 -1.31 -1.96
C TYR A 203 -3.41 -0.13 -1.31
N LEU A 204 -2.61 0.82 -0.83
CA LEU A 204 -3.07 2.07 -0.25
C LEU A 204 -2.69 3.22 -1.19
N LEU A 205 -3.67 4.03 -1.56
CA LEU A 205 -3.49 5.29 -2.26
C LEU A 205 -3.43 6.42 -1.22
N VAL A 206 -2.27 7.04 -1.05
CA VAL A 206 -2.07 8.18 -0.15
C VAL A 206 -1.93 9.49 -0.92
N ASP A 207 -1.97 10.62 -0.20
CA ASP A 207 -1.90 11.97 -0.80
C ASP A 207 -2.93 12.15 -1.91
N VAL A 208 -4.18 11.72 -1.64
CA VAL A 208 -5.25 11.72 -2.64
C VAL A 208 -5.56 13.15 -3.09
N GLN A 209 -5.66 13.34 -4.40
CA GLN A 209 -5.88 14.60 -5.09
C GLN A 209 -6.90 14.43 -6.23
N ASN A 210 -7.52 15.55 -6.66
CA ASN A 210 -8.41 15.62 -7.82
C ASN A 210 -9.47 14.52 -7.84
N VAL A 211 -10.23 14.39 -6.74
CA VAL A 211 -11.31 13.40 -6.64
C VAL A 211 -12.50 13.88 -7.47
N THR A 212 -12.87 13.12 -8.48
CA THR A 212 -14.06 13.36 -9.31
C THR A 212 -15.06 12.24 -9.07
N HIS A 213 -16.27 12.61 -8.64
CA HIS A 213 -17.39 11.69 -8.49
C HIS A 213 -18.24 11.71 -9.76
N PHE A 214 -18.61 10.53 -10.25
CA PHE A 214 -19.50 10.43 -11.41
C PHE A 214 -20.90 10.03 -10.96
N LEU A 215 -21.88 10.57 -11.67
CA LEU A 215 -23.30 10.24 -11.52
C LEU A 215 -23.62 9.00 -12.38
N TYR A 216 -24.58 8.18 -11.95
CA TYR A 216 -25.05 7.01 -12.71
C TYR A 216 -25.82 7.38 -13.99
N ARG A 217 -26.34 8.60 -14.03
CA ARG A 217 -27.28 9.19 -14.99
C ARG A 217 -28.57 8.38 -15.16
N ASP A 218 -29.06 7.81 -14.06
CA ASP A 218 -30.29 7.01 -14.04
C ASP A 218 -31.15 7.28 -12.78
N GLU A 219 -32.22 6.51 -12.60
CA GLU A 219 -33.16 6.63 -11.47
C GLU A 219 -32.48 6.52 -10.10
N ARG A 220 -31.30 5.90 -10.00
CA ARG A 220 -30.53 5.80 -8.75
C ARG A 220 -29.99 7.16 -8.33
N ASP A 221 -29.62 8.03 -9.27
CA ASP A 221 -29.19 9.39 -8.94
C ASP A 221 -30.33 10.23 -8.38
N ILE A 222 -31.55 10.00 -8.85
CA ILE A 222 -32.74 10.70 -8.36
C ILE A 222 -33.09 10.22 -6.95
N LEU A 223 -33.06 8.91 -6.72
CA LEU A 223 -33.38 8.30 -5.42
C LEU A 223 -32.34 8.59 -4.33
N PHE A 224 -31.07 8.76 -4.70
CA PHE A 224 -29.96 8.98 -3.77
C PHE A 224 -29.29 10.36 -3.95
N ASN A 225 -30.03 11.34 -4.48
CA ASN A 225 -29.58 12.72 -4.55
C ASN A 225 -29.46 13.27 -3.12
N THR A 226 -28.22 13.57 -2.71
CA THR A 226 -27.88 14.00 -1.35
C THR A 226 -27.36 15.44 -1.32
N ASP A 227 -27.50 16.20 -2.41
CA ASP A 227 -26.98 17.56 -2.54
C ASP A 227 -27.55 18.52 -1.46
N ALA A 228 -28.81 18.33 -1.07
CA ALA A 228 -29.46 19.11 -0.03
C ALA A 228 -28.88 18.84 1.36
N GLU A 229 -28.73 17.56 1.73
CA GLU A 229 -28.09 17.14 2.99
C GLU A 229 -26.61 17.57 3.03
N ASP A 230 -25.90 17.43 1.92
CA ASP A 230 -24.49 17.84 1.80
C ASP A 230 -24.33 19.33 2.04
N THR A 231 -25.24 20.14 1.51
CA THR A 231 -25.21 21.60 1.70
C THR A 231 -25.45 22.00 3.15
N ALA A 232 -26.30 21.26 3.88
CA ALA A 232 -26.54 21.50 5.30
C ALA A 232 -25.32 21.12 6.15
N HIS A 233 -24.74 19.93 5.94
CA HIS A 233 -23.61 19.44 6.72
C HIS A 233 -22.29 20.14 6.41
N ARG A 234 -22.11 20.72 5.21
CA ARG A 234 -20.95 21.58 4.88
C ARG A 234 -20.75 22.72 5.88
N LYS A 235 -21.83 23.21 6.50
CA LYS A 235 -21.79 24.32 7.46
C LYS A 235 -21.45 23.88 8.89
N ALA A 236 -21.53 22.58 9.21
CA ALA A 236 -21.43 22.04 10.57
C ALA A 236 -20.00 21.67 11.01
N GLY A 237 -18.98 21.83 10.15
CA GLY A 237 -17.57 21.58 10.47
C GLY A 237 -17.16 20.11 10.56
N ASP A 238 -18.12 19.18 10.62
CA ASP A 238 -17.95 17.73 10.65
C ASP A 238 -18.22 17.03 9.31
N PHE A 239 -18.41 17.81 8.24
CA PHE A 239 -18.78 17.34 6.91
C PHE A 239 -17.95 16.16 6.40
N ASN A 240 -16.63 16.18 6.62
CA ASN A 240 -15.74 15.08 6.22
C ASN A 240 -16.10 13.75 6.88
N ARG A 241 -16.46 13.78 8.17
CA ARG A 241 -16.85 12.58 8.91
C ARG A 241 -18.25 12.12 8.51
N PHE A 242 -19.18 13.06 8.34
CA PHE A 242 -20.52 12.77 7.83
C PHE A 242 -20.49 12.05 6.47
N MET A 243 -19.71 12.58 5.52
CA MET A 243 -19.54 12.00 4.19
C MET A 243 -18.92 10.60 4.22
N PHE A 244 -18.01 10.38 5.17
CA PHE A 244 -17.38 9.08 5.39
C PHE A 244 -18.38 8.06 5.96
N ASP A 245 -19.09 8.42 7.03
CA ASP A 245 -20.07 7.54 7.70
C ASP A 245 -21.26 7.22 6.79
N ARG A 246 -21.64 8.16 5.90
CA ARG A 246 -22.75 7.98 4.97
C ARG A 246 -22.55 6.86 3.95
N VAL A 247 -21.32 6.60 3.52
CA VAL A 247 -21.05 5.51 2.56
C VAL A 247 -21.54 4.17 3.12
N GLU A 248 -21.34 3.92 4.42
CA GLU A 248 -21.83 2.71 5.08
C GLU A 248 -23.35 2.70 5.26
N LEU A 249 -23.96 3.85 5.54
CA LEU A 249 -25.43 3.97 5.62
C LEU A 249 -26.10 3.64 4.28
N GLN A 250 -25.57 4.17 3.17
CA GLN A 250 -26.07 3.89 1.83
C GLN A 250 -25.89 2.42 1.45
N LYS A 251 -24.76 1.82 1.81
CA LYS A 251 -24.52 0.39 1.60
C LYS A 251 -25.60 -0.47 2.28
N ALA A 252 -25.92 -0.17 3.54
CA ALA A 252 -26.97 -0.88 4.27
C ALA A 252 -28.36 -0.69 3.63
N GLU A 253 -28.65 0.50 3.10
CA GLU A 253 -29.90 0.77 2.40
C GLU A 253 -30.02 0.02 1.07
N PHE A 254 -28.96 -0.01 0.26
CA PHE A 254 -28.91 -0.77 -0.98
C PHE A 254 -29.17 -2.26 -0.73
N ALA A 255 -28.56 -2.82 0.33
CA ALA A 255 -28.77 -4.20 0.74
C ALA A 255 -30.24 -4.47 1.13
N ARG A 256 -30.87 -3.59 1.90
CA ARG A 256 -32.31 -3.72 2.25
C ARG A 256 -33.22 -3.68 1.03
N ARG A 257 -32.88 -2.86 0.04
CA ARG A 257 -33.68 -2.70 -1.19
C ARG A 257 -33.43 -3.81 -2.22
N GLY A 258 -32.58 -4.80 -1.91
CA GLY A 258 -32.23 -5.87 -2.84
C GLY A 258 -31.54 -5.36 -4.11
N MET A 259 -30.93 -4.16 -4.05
CA MET A 259 -30.25 -3.58 -5.20
C MET A 259 -28.92 -4.32 -5.40
N PRO A 260 -28.71 -4.99 -6.55
CA PRO A 260 -27.46 -5.71 -6.79
C PRO A 260 -26.30 -4.71 -6.82
N PHE A 261 -25.31 -4.90 -5.96
CA PHE A 261 -24.11 -4.06 -5.96
C PHE A 261 -22.86 -4.80 -5.45
N TYR A 262 -21.68 -4.26 -5.80
CA TYR A 262 -20.35 -4.74 -5.42
C TYR A 262 -20.28 -5.26 -3.98
N ASP A 263 -20.07 -6.57 -3.81
CA ASP A 263 -19.80 -7.15 -2.50
C ASP A 263 -18.29 -7.29 -2.26
N PRO A 264 -17.68 -6.53 -1.33
CA PRO A 264 -16.28 -6.70 -0.98
C PRO A 264 -15.95 -8.08 -0.39
N THR A 265 -16.90 -8.80 0.21
CA THR A 265 -16.67 -10.17 0.73
C THR A 265 -16.51 -11.20 -0.39
N TRP A 266 -17.32 -11.10 -1.45
CA TRP A 266 -17.20 -11.95 -2.64
C TRP A 266 -15.80 -11.89 -3.30
N LEU A 267 -15.16 -10.72 -3.29
CA LEU A 267 -13.78 -10.52 -3.76
C LEU A 267 -12.72 -11.14 -2.84
N ALA A 268 -13.00 -11.24 -1.55
CA ALA A 268 -12.11 -11.87 -0.57
C ALA A 268 -12.15 -13.41 -0.65
N ASP A 269 -13.27 -13.99 -1.09
CA ASP A 269 -13.49 -15.44 -1.18
C ASP A 269 -13.03 -16.06 -2.52
N GLN A 270 -12.84 -15.24 -3.56
CA GLN A 270 -12.36 -15.68 -4.88
C GLN A 270 -10.82 -15.76 -4.94
N ARG A 271 -10.28 -16.99 -4.77
CA ARG A 271 -8.83 -17.29 -4.84
C ARG A 271 -8.20 -17.22 -6.24
N ALA A 272 -8.94 -16.89 -7.30
CA ALA A 272 -8.45 -16.97 -8.68
C ALA A 272 -7.96 -15.62 -9.22
N ARG A 273 -6.64 -15.47 -9.41
CA ARG A 273 -5.94 -14.28 -9.93
C ARG A 273 -6.38 -13.78 -11.32
N HIS A 274 -7.33 -14.45 -11.98
CA HIS A 274 -7.64 -14.26 -13.40
C HIS A 274 -9.15 -14.16 -13.71
N GLN A 275 -10.03 -14.11 -12.71
CA GLN A 275 -11.45 -13.86 -12.97
C GLN A 275 -11.76 -12.36 -12.86
N PRO A 276 -12.55 -11.80 -13.80
CA PRO A 276 -13.02 -10.44 -13.66
C PRO A 276 -13.96 -10.34 -12.45
N VAL A 277 -13.78 -9.28 -11.65
CA VAL A 277 -14.62 -8.91 -10.48
C VAL A 277 -16.05 -8.56 -10.87
N TRP A 278 -16.33 -8.52 -12.16
CA TRP A 278 -17.67 -8.39 -12.70
C TRP A 278 -17.86 -9.48 -13.73
N GLU A 279 -19.00 -10.15 -13.71
CA GLU A 279 -19.44 -10.85 -14.91
C GLU A 279 -19.74 -9.82 -16.00
N LEU A 280 -19.47 -10.14 -17.26
CA LEU A 280 -19.77 -9.23 -18.39
C LEU A 280 -21.25 -8.80 -18.40
N SER A 281 -22.14 -9.74 -18.06
CA SER A 281 -23.58 -9.50 -17.86
C SER A 281 -23.88 -8.43 -16.81
N GLN A 282 -23.05 -8.34 -15.77
CA GLN A 282 -23.16 -7.31 -14.75
C GLN A 282 -22.68 -5.98 -15.32
N LEU A 283 -21.54 -5.93 -16.00
CA LEU A 283 -21.04 -4.69 -16.64
C LEU A 283 -22.00 -4.11 -17.69
N ASP A 284 -22.69 -4.98 -18.44
CA ASP A 284 -23.70 -4.61 -19.44
C ASP A 284 -24.95 -4.02 -18.79
N ALA A 285 -25.40 -4.58 -17.67
CA ALA A 285 -26.49 -4.02 -16.86
C ALA A 285 -26.16 -2.66 -16.23
N TYR A 286 -24.88 -2.25 -16.25
CA TYR A 286 -24.39 -1.02 -15.64
C TYR A 286 -23.83 0.00 -16.64
N HIS A 287 -23.93 -0.23 -17.96
CA HIS A 287 -23.28 0.58 -19.00
C HIS A 287 -21.77 0.81 -18.76
N LEU A 288 -21.12 -0.10 -18.03
CA LEU A 288 -19.69 -0.08 -17.75
C LEU A 288 -18.92 -0.97 -18.74
N GLY A 289 -19.62 -1.85 -19.45
CA GLY A 289 -19.14 -2.66 -20.56
C GLY A 289 -18.91 -1.79 -21.80
N GLY A 290 -17.65 -1.42 -22.01
CA GLY A 290 -17.12 -0.83 -23.23
C GLY A 290 -15.77 -1.44 -23.51
#